data_AF-A0A531NBL5-F1
#
_entry.id   AF-A0A531NBL5-F1
#
_cell.length_a   1.000
_cell.length_b   1.000
_cell.length_c   1.000
_cell.angle_alpha   90.00
_cell.angle_beta   90.00
_cell.angle_gamma   90.00
#
_symmetry.space_group_name_H-M   'P 1'
#
loop_
_entity.id
_entity.type
_entity.pdbx_description
1 polymer ?
#
loop_
_entity_poly.entity_id
_entity_poly.type
_entity_poly.pdbx_seq_one_letter_code
_entity_poly.pdbx_strand_id
1 'polypeptide(L)'
;DVTRDCSRADGQLTMKIAVAGKIVPGPKFSPGTITMPIRTAVMHGTDVLYSQIHQYQVQVTDPSVATQFVFTDSNVVVPAPTAADYQAYAGYDETAPKATTDKPKRKKKKAAATN
;
A
#
# COMPACT_ATOMS: atom_id res chain seq x y z
N ASP A 1 1.81 4.95 -12.75
CA ASP A 1 3.11 5.62 -13.00
C ASP A 1 4.09 5.16 -11.95
N VAL A 2 5.36 4.99 -12.32
CA VAL A 2 6.42 4.54 -11.40
C VAL A 2 7.66 5.39 -11.62
N THR A 3 8.09 6.06 -10.56
CA THR A 3 9.27 6.93 -10.57
C THR A 3 10.30 6.38 -9.61
N ARG A 4 11.56 6.37 -10.04
CA ARG A 4 12.70 5.98 -9.23
C ARG A 4 13.75 7.08 -9.29
N ASP A 5 13.97 7.73 -8.16
CA ASP A 5 15.07 8.67 -7.97
C ASP A 5 16.18 7.99 -7.14
N CYS A 6 17.44 8.21 -7.50
CA CYS A 6 18.59 7.49 -6.95
C CYS A 6 19.71 8.47 -6.70
N SER A 7 20.15 8.57 -5.44
CA SER A 7 21.33 9.34 -5.05
C SER A 7 22.40 8.41 -4.47
N ARG A 8 23.65 8.62 -4.88
CA ARG A 8 24.80 7.91 -4.32
C ARG A 8 25.61 8.87 -3.47
N ALA A 9 25.90 8.48 -2.24
CA ALA A 9 26.77 9.21 -1.33
C ALA A 9 27.49 8.20 -0.42
N ASP A 10 28.78 8.43 -0.15
CA ASP A 10 29.55 7.70 0.87
C ASP A 10 29.48 6.15 0.76
N GLY A 11 29.48 5.62 -0.46
CA GLY A 11 29.40 4.17 -0.71
C GLY A 11 28.01 3.57 -0.50
N GLN A 12 26.99 4.39 -0.27
CA GLN A 12 25.59 3.99 -0.18
C GLN A 12 24.79 4.54 -1.37
N LEU A 13 23.75 3.79 -1.74
CA LEU A 13 22.75 4.17 -2.72
C LEU A 13 21.41 4.35 -1.99
N THR A 14 20.93 5.59 -1.96
CA THR A 14 19.61 5.94 -1.47
C THR A 14 18.65 5.98 -2.65
N MET A 15 17.53 5.30 -2.54
CA MET A 15 16.50 5.23 -3.58
C MET A 15 15.20 5.80 -3.05
N LYS A 16 14.56 6.65 -3.85
CA LYS A 16 13.21 7.12 -3.62
C LYS A 16 12.32 6.52 -4.70
N ILE A 17 11.42 5.65 -4.28
CA ILE A 17 10.51 4.93 -5.17
C ILE A 17 9.11 5.52 -4.98
N ALA A 18 8.54 6.08 -6.04
CA ALA A 18 7.18 6.58 -6.04
C ALA A 18 6.32 5.77 -7.02
N VAL A 19 5.11 5.41 -6.58
CA VAL A 19 4.15 4.66 -7.39
C VAL A 19 2.82 5.38 -7.33
N ALA A 20 2.28 5.69 -8.50
CA ALA A 20 0.97 6.28 -8.65
C ALA A 20 -0.02 5.25 -9.22
N GLY A 21 -1.14 5.06 -8.53
CA GLY A 21 -2.20 4.13 -8.90
C GLY A 21 -3.59 4.74 -8.82
N LYS A 22 -4.58 4.06 -9.40
CA LYS A 22 -5.99 4.47 -9.36
C LYS A 22 -6.82 3.43 -8.65
N ILE A 23 -7.67 3.90 -7.75
CA ILE A 23 -8.73 3.10 -7.14
C ILE A 23 -9.97 3.33 -7.97
N VAL A 24 -10.51 2.28 -8.58
CA VAL A 24 -11.74 2.33 -9.37
C VAL A 24 -12.84 1.61 -8.60
N PRO A 25 -13.79 2.34 -8.01
CA PRO A 25 -14.95 1.75 -7.37
C PRO A 25 -15.78 0.88 -8.33
N GLY A 26 -16.19 -0.30 -7.85
CA GLY A 26 -17.18 -1.13 -8.55
C GLY A 26 -18.62 -0.82 -8.10
N PRO A 27 -19.65 -1.41 -8.75
CA PRO A 27 -21.06 -1.15 -8.44
C PRO A 27 -21.50 -1.45 -6.99
N LYS A 28 -20.72 -2.24 -6.26
CA LYS A 28 -20.96 -2.61 -4.85
C LYS A 28 -20.06 -1.86 -3.87
N PHE A 29 -19.29 -0.88 -4.33
CA PHE A 29 -18.39 -0.13 -3.49
C PHE A 29 -19.15 0.86 -2.61
N SER A 30 -18.74 0.95 -1.34
CA SER A 30 -19.23 1.96 -0.40
C SER A 30 -18.09 2.91 -0.06
N PRO A 31 -18.32 4.23 -0.01
CA PRO A 31 -17.31 5.20 0.42
C PRO A 31 -16.70 4.85 1.78
N GLY A 32 -15.39 5.07 1.91
CA GLY A 32 -14.65 4.69 3.11
C GLY A 32 -13.14 4.79 2.95
N THR A 33 -12.42 4.46 4.03
CA THR A 33 -10.96 4.34 4.02
C THR A 33 -10.55 2.96 3.53
N ILE A 34 -9.69 2.90 2.52
CA ILE A 34 -9.08 1.67 2.04
C ILE A 34 -7.63 1.65 2.52
N THR A 35 -7.23 0.58 3.20
CA THR A 35 -5.83 0.35 3.56
C THR A 35 -5.21 -0.62 2.56
N MET A 36 -4.20 -0.16 1.82
CA MET A 36 -3.49 -0.96 0.83
C MET A 36 -2.10 -1.32 1.36
N PRO A 37 -1.79 -2.61 1.51
CA PRO A 37 -0.43 -3.05 1.83
C PRO A 37 0.44 -2.92 0.58
N ILE A 38 1.31 -1.91 0.53
CA ILE A 38 2.27 -1.74 -0.56
C ILE A 38 3.63 -2.19 -0.05
N ARG A 39 4.19 -3.23 -0.67
CA ARG A 39 5.55 -3.69 -0.40
C ARG A 39 6.52 -3.06 -1.38
N THR A 40 7.57 -2.46 -0.85
CA THR A 40 8.75 -2.02 -1.60
C THR A 40 9.89 -2.98 -1.29
N ALA A 41 10.51 -3.56 -2.32
CA ALA A 41 11.67 -4.44 -2.15
C ALA A 41 12.78 -4.06 -3.13
N VAL A 42 14.03 -4.18 -2.70
CA VAL A 42 15.20 -4.08 -3.57
C VAL A 42 15.97 -5.38 -3.48
N MET A 43 16.24 -5.97 -4.65
CA MET A 43 16.93 -7.23 -4.79
C MET A 43 18.18 -7.06 -5.65
N HIS A 44 19.18 -7.87 -5.36
CA HIS A 44 20.38 -8.05 -6.17
C HIS A 44 20.49 -9.52 -6.57
N GLY A 45 20.09 -9.84 -7.80
CA GLY A 45 19.92 -11.24 -8.22
C GLY A 45 18.91 -11.97 -7.34
N THR A 46 19.38 -12.89 -6.51
CA THR A 46 18.56 -13.64 -5.54
C THR A 46 18.51 -13.02 -4.15
N ASP A 47 19.39 -12.07 -3.86
CA ASP A 47 19.54 -11.51 -2.52
C ASP A 47 18.58 -10.35 -2.31
N VAL A 48 17.86 -10.36 -1.18
CA VAL A 48 16.95 -9.28 -0.79
C VAL A 48 17.71 -8.30 0.08
N LEU A 49 18.03 -7.13 -0.48
CA LEU A 49 18.75 -6.06 0.22
C LEU A 49 17.83 -5.20 1.07
N TYR A 50 16.59 -5.03 0.61
CA TYR A 50 15.57 -4.24 1.30
C TYR A 50 14.20 -4.86 1.03
N SER A 51 13.34 -4.91 2.05
CA SER A 51 11.93 -5.26 1.90
C SER A 51 11.15 -4.63 3.05
N GLN A 52 10.23 -3.73 2.74
CA GLN A 52 9.34 -3.10 3.72
C GLN A 52 7.90 -3.08 3.19
N ILE A 53 6.95 -3.28 4.10
CA ILE A 53 5.51 -3.21 3.82
C ILE A 53 4.97 -1.94 4.45
N HIS A 54 4.27 -1.14 3.65
CA HIS A 54 3.63 0.09 4.06
C HIS A 54 2.12 -0.07 3.99
N GLN A 55 1.43 0.18 5.10
CA GLN A 55 -0.03 0.21 5.12
C GLN A 55 -0.52 1.59 4.69
N TYR A 56 -0.68 1.77 3.37
CA TYR A 56 -1.03 3.06 2.80
C TYR A 56 -2.55 3.24 2.76
N GLN A 57 -3.05 4.23 3.48
CA GLN A 57 -4.48 4.50 3.60
C GLN A 57 -4.92 5.58 2.61
N VAL A 58 -5.96 5.28 1.84
CA VAL A 58 -6.59 6.23 0.92
C VAL A 58 -8.06 6.35 1.27
N GLN A 59 -8.51 7.59 1.48
CA GLN A 59 -9.91 7.90 1.66
C GLN A 59 -10.60 8.03 0.30
N VAL A 60 -11.62 7.22 0.04
CA VAL A 60 -12.46 7.32 -1.14
C VAL A 60 -13.82 7.85 -0.70
N THR A 61 -14.15 9.07 -1.10
CA THR A 61 -15.39 9.75 -0.72
C THR A 61 -16.48 9.61 -1.78
N ASP A 62 -16.10 9.60 -3.05
CA ASP A 62 -17.02 9.52 -4.18
C ASP A 62 -16.87 8.15 -4.89
N PRO A 63 -17.91 7.29 -4.85
CA PRO A 63 -17.87 5.97 -5.46
C PRO A 63 -18.11 6.02 -6.98
N SER A 64 -18.38 7.19 -7.56
CA SER A 64 -18.62 7.35 -9.01
C SER A 64 -17.36 7.70 -9.80
N VAL A 65 -16.28 8.09 -9.12
CA VAL A 65 -15.02 8.53 -9.74
C VAL A 65 -13.83 7.70 -9.29
N ALA A 66 -12.86 7.54 -10.18
CA ALA A 66 -11.60 6.90 -9.83
C ALA A 66 -10.75 7.83 -8.97
N THR A 67 -10.32 7.37 -7.79
CA THR A 67 -9.42 8.13 -6.91
C THR A 67 -7.98 7.81 -7.25
N GLN A 68 -7.22 8.81 -7.67
CA GLN A 68 -5.77 8.70 -7.89
C GLN A 68 -5.03 8.81 -6.54
N PHE A 69 -4.04 7.95 -6.33
CA PHE A 69 -3.12 8.05 -5.20
C PHE A 69 -1.67 8.00 -5.66
N VAL A 70 -0.77 8.51 -4.80
CA VAL A 70 0.68 8.46 -4.99
C VAL A 70 1.31 7.99 -3.69
N PHE A 71 1.90 6.81 -3.73
CA PHE A 71 2.72 6.26 -2.66
C PHE A 71 4.19 6.63 -2.92
N THR A 72 4.95 6.94 -1.88
CA THR A 72 6.38 7.25 -1.99
C THR A 72 7.13 6.64 -0.81
N ASP A 73 8.15 5.86 -1.11
CA ASP A 73 9.08 5.29 -0.14
C ASP A 73 10.47 5.89 -0.38
N SER A 74 10.96 6.65 0.60
CA SER A 74 12.29 7.27 0.61
C SER A 74 13.27 6.60 1.57
N ASN A 75 12.87 5.49 2.20
CA ASN A 75 13.65 4.84 3.25
C ASN A 75 14.57 3.73 2.71
N VAL A 76 14.66 3.61 1.39
CA VAL A 76 15.46 2.57 0.73
C VAL A 76 16.91 3.03 0.70
N VAL A 77 17.73 2.48 1.59
CA VAL A 77 19.18 2.68 1.62
C VAL A 77 19.83 1.33 1.48
N VAL A 78 20.61 1.16 0.41
CA VAL A 78 21.31 -0.09 0.09
C VAL A 78 22.77 0.21 -0.22
N PRO A 79 23.70 -0.75 -0.04
CA PRO A 79 25.10 -0.57 -0.44
C PRO A 79 25.19 -0.19 -1.92
N ALA A 80 26.06 0.77 -2.26
CA ALA A 80 26.21 1.19 -3.65
C ALA A 80 26.72 0.02 -4.51
N PRO A 81 25.98 -0.39 -5.56
CA PRO A 81 26.41 -1.50 -6.38
C PRO A 81 27.56 -1.08 -7.29
N THR A 82 28.45 -2.04 -7.58
CA THR A 82 29.55 -1.88 -8.54
C THR A 82 29.07 -1.95 -9.99
N ALA A 83 27.89 -2.54 -10.23
CA ALA A 83 27.21 -2.61 -11.52
C ALA A 83 25.74 -2.13 -11.40
N ALA A 84 24.99 -2.14 -12.51
CA ALA A 84 23.58 -1.76 -12.53
C ALA A 84 22.67 -3.00 -12.49
N ASP A 85 22.77 -3.76 -11.40
CA ASP A 85 22.18 -5.09 -11.21
C ASP A 85 21.05 -5.13 -10.16
N TYR A 86 20.76 -4.00 -9.51
CA TYR A 86 19.69 -3.90 -8.53
C TYR A 86 18.32 -3.78 -9.18
N GLN A 87 17.39 -4.61 -8.72
CA GLN A 87 15.99 -4.62 -9.13
C GLN A 87 15.12 -4.12 -7.98
N ALA A 88 14.35 -3.06 -8.25
CA ALA A 88 13.39 -2.53 -7.30
C ALA A 88 11.97 -2.97 -7.70
N TYR A 89 11.25 -3.52 -6.73
CA TYR A 89 9.87 -3.96 -6.85
C TYR A 89 9.00 -3.10 -5.95
N ALA A 90 7.85 -2.68 -6.47
CA ALA A 90 6.80 -2.03 -5.70
C ALA A 90 5.47 -2.65 -6.10
N GLY A 91 4.77 -3.26 -5.16
CA GLY A 91 3.56 -4.01 -5.44
C GLY A 91 2.66 -4.18 -4.23
N TYR A 92 1.45 -4.68 -4.47
CA TYR A 92 0.54 -5.01 -3.40
C TYR A 92 0.96 -6.32 -2.73
N ASP A 93 0.94 -6.34 -1.40
CA ASP A 93 1.21 -7.56 -0.64
C ASP A 93 -0.09 -8.27 -0.25
N GLU A 94 -0.11 -9.59 -0.37
CA GLU A 94 -1.29 -10.39 -0.06
C GLU A 94 -1.47 -10.64 1.44
N THR A 95 -0.53 -10.22 2.28
CA THR A 95 -0.59 -10.43 3.74
C THR A 95 -1.54 -9.50 4.50
N ALA A 96 -2.34 -8.66 3.83
CA ALA A 96 -3.40 -7.94 4.53
C ALA A 96 -4.44 -8.95 5.08
N PRO A 97 -4.85 -8.82 6.35
CA PRO A 97 -5.84 -9.72 6.93
C PRO A 97 -7.11 -9.66 6.09
N LYS A 98 -7.56 -10.82 5.59
CA LYS A 98 -8.88 -10.98 5.00
C LYS A 98 -9.88 -10.31 5.94
N ALA A 99 -10.57 -9.28 5.48
CA ALA A 99 -11.66 -8.67 6.21
C ALA A 99 -12.71 -9.76 6.47
N THR A 100 -12.65 -10.36 7.66
CA THR A 100 -13.66 -11.28 8.13
C THR A 100 -14.95 -10.50 8.19
N THR A 101 -15.92 -10.97 7.43
CA THR A 101 -17.28 -10.46 7.39
C THR A 101 -17.93 -10.69 8.76
N ASP A 102 -17.63 -9.85 9.74
CA ASP A 102 -18.37 -9.84 11.00
C ASP A 102 -19.71 -9.11 10.78
N LYS A 103 -20.72 -9.93 10.49
CA LYS A 103 -22.12 -9.51 10.39
C LYS A 103 -22.53 -8.80 11.68
N PRO A 104 -23.20 -7.63 11.62
CA PRO A 104 -23.66 -6.96 12.81
C PRO A 104 -24.77 -7.80 13.47
N LYS A 105 -24.52 -8.31 14.68
CA LYS A 105 -25.59 -8.84 15.54
C LYS A 105 -26.54 -7.70 15.89
N ARG A 106 -27.61 -7.55 15.10
CA ARG A 106 -28.81 -6.78 15.42
C ARG A 106 -29.27 -7.12 16.85
N LYS A 107 -28.97 -6.27 17.83
CA LYS A 107 -29.71 -6.27 19.10
C LYS A 107 -31.11 -5.72 18.78
N LYS A 108 -32.08 -6.64 18.66
CA LYS A 108 -33.50 -6.33 18.52
C LYS A 108 -33.92 -5.42 19.67
N LYS A 109 -34.51 -4.26 19.34
CA LYS A 109 -35.41 -3.52 20.22
C LYS A 109 -36.49 -4.49 20.72
N LYS A 110 -36.66 -4.60 22.03
CA LYS A 110 -37.97 -4.96 22.61
C LYS A 110 -38.54 -3.69 23.23
N ALA A 111 -39.61 -3.21 22.62
CA ALA A 111 -40.55 -2.30 23.24
C ALA A 111 -41.57 -3.10 24.07
N ALA A 112 -42.20 -2.40 25.01
CA ALA A 112 -43.37 -2.74 25.84
C ALA A 112 -43.12 -3.65 27.07
N ALA A 113 -43.37 -3.16 28.29
CA ALA A 113 -44.71 -3.09 28.88
C ALA A 113 -44.71 -2.39 30.26
N THR A 114 -45.78 -1.63 30.51
CA THR A 114 -46.31 -1.06 31.75
C THR A 114 -46.39 -2.03 32.94
N ASN A 115 -45.96 -1.60 34.11
CA ASN A 115 -46.75 -1.41 35.35
C ASN A 115 -45.86 -0.85 36.46
#